data_AF-A0A7S2CD24-F1
#
_entry.id   AF-A0A7S2CD24-F1
#
_cell.length_a   1.000
_cell.length_b   1.000
_cell.length_c   1.000
_cell.angle_alpha   90.00
_cell.angle_beta   90.00
_cell.angle_gamma   90.00
#
_symmetry.space_group_name_H-M   'P 1'
#
loop_
_entity.id
_entity.type
_entity.pdbx_description
1 polymer ?
#
loop_
_entity_poly.entity_id
_entity_poly.type
_entity_poly.pdbx_seq_one_letter_code
_entity_poly.pdbx_strand_id
1 'polypeptide(L)'
;IASTDLEWLDAWKPPQWLCAEPDPVAWMELRAQLLEEYNHPLRAWRCLLDADDSNYISWAEFKQACERFKYAGNMAGAWRFLDKDHSGTISLQEFDPPSAEVLGSFKLWIDTHFGSVDRFFKMLDTDGSGAVSHSELKCACRRLRWEGSVRLLLDC
;
A
#
# COMPACT_ATOMS: atom_id res chain seq x y z
N ILE A 1 29.37 19.35 -18.44
CA ILE A 1 29.46 18.84 -17.05
C ILE A 1 30.87 19.16 -16.59
N ALA A 2 31.01 20.14 -15.70
CA ALA A 2 32.28 20.48 -15.07
C ALA A 2 32.60 19.48 -13.96
N SER A 3 33.87 19.35 -13.56
CA SER A 3 34.28 18.45 -12.48
C SER A 3 33.51 18.72 -11.17
N THR A 4 33.18 19.99 -10.90
CA THR A 4 32.40 20.43 -9.74
C THR A 4 30.96 19.92 -9.75
N ASP A 5 30.39 19.67 -10.94
CA ASP A 5 29.02 19.15 -11.09
C ASP A 5 28.91 17.66 -10.66
N LEU A 6 30.06 16.99 -10.46
CA LEU A 6 30.15 15.57 -10.11
C LEU A 6 30.65 15.33 -8.69
N GLU A 7 31.08 16.35 -7.95
CA GLU A 7 31.60 16.22 -6.57
C GLU A 7 30.58 15.59 -5.60
N TRP A 8 29.28 15.76 -5.87
CA TRP A 8 28.23 15.13 -5.06
C TRP A 8 28.20 13.60 -5.19
N LEU A 9 28.66 13.03 -6.33
CA LEU A 9 28.72 11.58 -6.54
C LEU A 9 29.71 10.91 -5.60
N ASP A 10 30.83 11.58 -5.29
CA ASP A 10 31.84 11.05 -4.38
C ASP A 10 31.32 10.94 -2.93
N ALA A 11 30.33 11.76 -2.57
CA ALA A 11 29.68 11.75 -1.26
C ALA A 11 28.36 10.96 -1.24
N TRP A 12 27.85 10.56 -2.41
CA TRP A 12 26.54 9.93 -2.52
C TRP A 12 26.57 8.48 -2.02
N LYS A 13 25.69 8.16 -1.07
CA LYS A 13 25.46 6.80 -0.60
C LYS A 13 24.15 6.30 -1.19
N PRO A 14 24.20 5.50 -2.27
CA PRO A 14 22.98 5.04 -2.91
C PRO A 14 22.17 4.15 -1.95
N PRO A 15 20.84 4.13 -2.09
CA PRO A 15 20.02 3.14 -1.39
C PRO A 15 20.49 1.72 -1.69
N GLN A 16 20.42 0.83 -0.70
CA GLN A 16 20.92 -0.55 -0.83
C GLN A 16 20.27 -1.31 -1.99
N TRP A 17 18.99 -1.03 -2.27
CA TRP A 17 18.26 -1.65 -3.37
C TRP A 17 18.76 -1.24 -4.75
N LEU A 18 19.41 -0.08 -4.92
CA LEU A 18 19.82 0.40 -6.24
C LEU A 18 20.79 -0.55 -6.95
N CYS A 19 21.60 -1.28 -6.19
CA CYS A 19 22.56 -2.26 -6.70
C CYS A 19 22.17 -3.71 -6.37
N ALA A 20 20.98 -3.94 -5.83
CA ALA A 20 20.54 -5.27 -5.47
C ALA A 20 19.85 -5.97 -6.65
N GLU A 21 20.09 -7.27 -6.78
CA GLU A 21 19.32 -8.12 -7.66
C GLU A 21 17.97 -8.49 -7.00
N PRO A 22 16.89 -8.65 -7.78
CA PRO A 22 15.60 -9.09 -7.26
C PRO A 22 15.72 -10.45 -6.55
N ASP A 23 15.18 -10.53 -5.34
CA ASP A 23 15.19 -11.76 -4.53
C ASP A 23 13.74 -12.19 -4.21
N PRO A 24 13.15 -13.08 -5.03
CA PRO A 24 11.78 -13.53 -4.83
C PRO A 24 11.63 -14.34 -3.53
N VAL A 25 12.69 -15.05 -3.10
CA VAL A 25 12.64 -15.86 -1.88
C VAL A 25 12.57 -14.96 -0.66
N ALA A 26 13.39 -13.91 -0.62
CA ALA A 26 13.35 -12.93 0.46
C ALA A 26 11.99 -12.23 0.57
N TRP A 27 11.37 -11.89 -0.57
CA TRP A 27 10.01 -11.36 -0.56
C TRP A 27 8.99 -12.37 -0.02
N MET A 28 9.06 -13.64 -0.43
CA MET A 28 8.13 -14.68 0.04
C MET A 28 8.23 -14.90 1.56
N GLU A 29 9.44 -14.89 2.12
CA GLU A 29 9.66 -14.99 3.57
C GLU A 29 9.06 -13.80 4.32
N LEU A 30 9.36 -12.57 3.88
CA LEU A 30 8.82 -11.37 4.50
C LEU A 30 7.30 -11.32 4.38
N ARG A 31 6.74 -11.67 3.22
CA ARG A 31 5.30 -11.74 3.00
C ARG A 31 4.63 -12.75 3.92
N ALA A 32 5.28 -13.89 4.18
CA ALA A 32 4.74 -14.87 5.13
C ALA A 32 4.62 -14.28 6.55
N GLN A 33 5.66 -13.58 7.02
CA GLN A 33 5.64 -12.91 8.35
C GLN A 33 4.58 -11.81 8.43
N LEU A 34 4.44 -11.01 7.36
CA LEU A 34 3.40 -9.98 7.29
C LEU A 34 1.99 -10.61 7.39
N LEU A 35 1.75 -11.72 6.70
CA LEU A 35 0.45 -12.37 6.70
C LEU A 35 0.16 -13.13 8.01
N GLU A 36 1.19 -13.62 8.69
CA GLU A 36 1.05 -14.22 10.02
C GLU A 36 0.58 -13.19 11.07
N GLU A 37 1.13 -11.96 11.04
CA GLU A 37 0.78 -10.91 11.98
C GLU A 37 -0.54 -10.20 11.63
N TYR A 38 -0.73 -9.86 10.35
CA TYR A 38 -1.82 -8.97 9.92
C TYR A 38 -3.03 -9.70 9.32
N ASN A 39 -2.92 -11.01 9.03
CA ASN A 39 -3.94 -11.88 8.42
C ASN A 39 -4.38 -11.51 6.99
N HIS A 40 -4.15 -10.29 6.53
CA HIS A 40 -4.53 -9.82 5.20
C HIS A 40 -3.52 -8.81 4.62
N PRO A 41 -3.20 -8.84 3.30
CA PRO A 41 -2.28 -7.89 2.68
C PRO A 41 -2.66 -6.41 2.91
N LEU A 42 -3.92 -6.03 2.69
CA LEU A 42 -4.35 -4.64 2.92
C LEU A 42 -4.17 -4.17 4.36
N ARG A 43 -4.29 -5.07 5.33
CA ARG A 43 -4.09 -4.75 6.74
C ARG A 43 -2.62 -4.51 7.04
N ALA A 44 -1.73 -5.33 6.46
CA ALA A 44 -0.28 -5.09 6.53
C ALA A 44 0.11 -3.78 5.82
N TRP A 45 -0.52 -3.48 4.68
CA TRP A 45 -0.33 -2.22 3.97
C TRP A 45 -0.66 -1.02 4.87
N ARG A 46 -1.91 -0.94 5.34
CA ARG A 46 -2.44 0.23 6.06
C ARG A 46 -1.91 0.39 7.49
N CYS A 47 -1.58 -0.71 8.16
CA CYS A 47 -1.15 -0.66 9.57
C CYS A 47 0.37 -0.59 9.75
N LEU A 48 1.15 -0.75 8.68
CA LEU A 48 2.61 -0.86 8.81
C LEU A 48 3.41 -0.27 7.65
N LEU A 49 3.06 -0.60 6.40
CA LEU A 49 3.92 -0.34 5.26
C LEU A 49 3.71 1.05 4.66
N ASP A 50 2.48 1.57 4.70
CA ASP A 50 2.08 2.90 4.24
C ASP A 50 1.69 3.71 5.49
N ALA A 51 2.68 4.11 6.26
CA ALA A 51 2.48 4.66 7.60
C ALA A 51 2.11 6.15 7.57
N ASP A 52 2.40 6.82 6.46
CA ASP A 52 2.09 8.23 6.23
C ASP A 52 0.83 8.46 5.37
N ASP A 53 0.07 7.39 5.06
CA ASP A 53 -1.12 7.39 4.20
C ASP A 53 -0.85 8.00 2.79
N SER A 54 0.38 7.91 2.28
CA SER A 54 0.75 8.40 0.95
C SER A 54 0.24 7.50 -0.18
N ASN A 55 -0.23 6.29 0.13
CA ASN A 55 -0.68 5.27 -0.82
C ASN A 55 0.47 4.70 -1.69
N TYR A 56 1.70 4.86 -1.20
CA TYR A 56 2.91 4.25 -1.74
C TYR A 56 3.82 3.84 -0.57
N ILE A 57 4.54 2.73 -0.70
CA ILE A 57 5.56 2.36 0.28
C ILE A 57 6.88 2.96 -0.16
N SER A 58 7.48 3.79 0.67
CA SER A 58 8.85 4.28 0.50
C SER A 58 9.88 3.26 1.01
N TRP A 59 11.14 3.38 0.56
CA TRP A 59 12.22 2.52 1.07
C TRP A 59 12.40 2.67 2.58
N ALA A 60 12.16 3.87 3.11
CA ALA A 60 12.28 4.15 4.54
C ALA A 60 11.21 3.39 5.34
N GLU A 61 9.97 3.34 4.86
CA GLU A 61 8.88 2.60 5.52
C GLU A 61 9.08 1.10 5.41
N PHE A 62 9.45 0.59 4.22
CA PHE A 62 9.75 -0.82 4.04
C PHE A 62 10.89 -1.29 4.96
N LYS A 63 11.96 -0.48 5.07
CA LYS A 63 13.07 -0.76 5.99
C LYS A 63 12.61 -0.78 7.44
N GLN A 64 11.82 0.20 7.87
CA GLN A 64 11.25 0.23 9.22
C GLN A 64 10.35 -0.97 9.51
N ALA A 65 9.54 -1.40 8.54
CA ALA A 65 8.72 -2.59 8.63
C ALA A 65 9.56 -3.86 8.83
N CYS A 66 10.60 -4.05 8.01
CA CYS A 66 11.51 -5.17 8.17
C CYS A 66 12.26 -5.15 9.52
N GLU A 67 12.68 -3.97 9.99
CA GLU A 67 13.31 -3.81 11.32
C GLU A 67 12.35 -4.18 12.45
N ARG A 68 11.07 -3.79 12.36
CA ARG A 68 10.03 -4.15 13.33
C ARG A 68 9.85 -5.67 13.42
N PHE A 69 9.90 -6.36 12.29
CA PHE A 69 9.86 -7.83 12.23
C PHE A 69 11.19 -8.51 12.55
N LYS A 70 12.26 -7.74 12.76
CA LYS A 70 13.63 -8.26 12.90
C LYS A 70 14.00 -9.19 11.74
N TYR A 71 13.54 -8.85 10.53
CA TYR A 71 13.80 -9.64 9.34
C TYR A 71 15.30 -9.59 9.01
N ALA A 72 15.93 -10.77 9.00
CA ALA A 72 17.38 -10.90 8.80
C ALA A 72 17.76 -11.30 7.36
N GLY A 73 16.79 -11.48 6.46
CA GLY A 73 17.03 -11.85 5.07
C GLY A 73 17.35 -10.66 4.16
N ASN A 74 17.33 -10.90 2.85
CA ASN A 74 17.74 -9.93 1.83
C ASN A 74 16.65 -8.87 1.56
N MET A 75 16.54 -7.89 2.43
CA MET A 75 15.57 -6.78 2.32
C MET A 75 15.68 -6.01 0.99
N ALA A 76 16.92 -5.72 0.56
CA ALA A 76 17.16 -4.98 -0.67
C ALA A 76 16.69 -5.75 -1.91
N GLY A 77 16.92 -7.06 -1.94
CA GLY A 77 16.40 -7.93 -3.00
C GLY A 77 14.88 -8.11 -2.97
N ALA A 78 14.28 -8.20 -1.77
CA ALA A 78 12.82 -8.25 -1.63
C ALA A 78 12.15 -6.97 -2.15
N TRP A 79 12.73 -5.80 -1.84
CA TRP A 79 12.27 -4.53 -2.40
C TRP A 79 12.41 -4.49 -3.92
N ARG A 80 13.56 -4.90 -4.48
CA ARG A 80 13.77 -4.94 -5.93
C ARG A 80 12.86 -5.92 -6.66
N PHE A 81 12.42 -6.96 -5.99
CA PHE A 81 11.41 -7.85 -6.53
C PHE A 81 10.02 -7.20 -6.62
N LEU A 82 9.68 -6.32 -5.66
CA LEU A 82 8.42 -5.59 -5.64
C LEU A 82 8.39 -4.40 -6.60
N ASP A 83 9.44 -3.56 -6.60
CA ASP A 83 9.60 -2.33 -7.40
C ASP A 83 9.88 -2.69 -8.86
N LYS A 84 8.88 -3.22 -9.56
CA LYS A 84 9.03 -3.80 -10.91
C LYS A 84 9.22 -2.74 -11.97
N ASP A 85 8.65 -1.56 -11.74
CA ASP A 85 8.77 -0.42 -12.67
C ASP A 85 9.98 0.47 -12.37
N HIS A 86 10.72 0.18 -11.30
CA HIS A 86 11.87 0.95 -10.84
C HIS A 86 11.52 2.41 -10.49
N SER A 87 10.30 2.66 -10.05
CA SER A 87 9.84 3.97 -9.60
C SER A 87 10.52 4.42 -8.31
N GLY A 88 11.08 3.48 -7.54
CA GLY A 88 11.66 3.75 -6.24
C GLY A 88 10.62 3.87 -5.12
N THR A 89 9.38 3.44 -5.39
CA THR A 89 8.27 3.29 -4.45
C THR A 89 7.50 2.02 -4.79
N ILE A 90 6.86 1.38 -3.81
CA ILE A 90 5.98 0.23 -4.10
C ILE A 90 4.53 0.71 -4.08
N SER A 91 3.81 0.47 -5.16
CA SER A 91 2.36 0.67 -5.22
C SER A 91 1.60 -0.54 -4.65
N LEU A 92 0.34 -0.34 -4.26
CA LEU A 92 -0.49 -1.47 -3.82
C LEU A 92 -0.67 -2.51 -4.93
N GLN A 93 -0.67 -2.07 -6.19
CA GLN A 93 -0.74 -2.94 -7.36
C GLN A 93 0.47 -3.87 -7.47
N GLU A 94 1.66 -3.43 -7.06
CA GLU A 94 2.88 -4.25 -7.04
C GLU A 94 2.95 -5.16 -5.82
N PHE A 95 2.48 -4.66 -4.67
CA PHE A 95 2.45 -5.40 -3.41
C PHE A 95 1.40 -6.52 -3.39
N ASP A 96 0.15 -6.20 -3.74
CA ASP A 96 -0.96 -7.15 -3.79
C ASP A 96 -2.00 -6.75 -4.85
N PRO A 97 -1.85 -7.23 -6.11
CA PRO A 97 -2.76 -6.95 -7.21
C PRO A 97 -4.26 -7.19 -6.89
N PRO A 98 -4.66 -8.30 -6.22
CA PRO A 98 -6.07 -8.53 -5.91
C PRO A 98 -6.66 -7.44 -5.01
N SER A 99 -5.91 -6.99 -4.00
CA SER A 99 -6.33 -5.91 -3.11
C SER A 99 -6.45 -4.57 -3.84
N ALA A 100 -5.50 -4.29 -4.74
CA ALA A 100 -5.55 -3.09 -5.58
C ALA A 100 -6.78 -3.08 -6.50
N GLU A 101 -7.13 -4.23 -7.08
CA GLU A 101 -8.34 -4.39 -7.92
C GLU A 101 -9.62 -4.11 -7.13
N VAL A 102 -9.72 -4.64 -5.89
CA VAL A 102 -10.88 -4.40 -5.03
C VAL A 102 -11.03 -2.91 -4.72
N LEU A 103 -9.97 -2.22 -4.30
CA LEU A 103 -10.01 -0.78 -4.02
C LEU A 103 -10.27 0.06 -5.27
N GLY A 104 -9.66 -0.31 -6.39
CA GLY A 104 -9.87 0.33 -7.69
C GLY A 104 -11.33 0.22 -8.17
N SER A 105 -11.91 -0.98 -8.09
CA SER A 105 -13.32 -1.21 -8.45
C SER A 105 -14.27 -0.44 -7.55
N PHE A 106 -13.96 -0.31 -6.25
CA PHE A 106 -14.75 0.46 -5.30
C PHE A 106 -14.71 1.96 -5.62
N LYS A 107 -13.52 2.51 -5.87
CA LYS A 107 -13.35 3.90 -6.27
C LYS A 107 -14.10 4.21 -7.57
N LEU A 108 -13.92 3.37 -8.60
CA LEU A 108 -14.61 3.54 -9.89
C LEU A 108 -16.13 3.53 -9.72
N TRP A 109 -16.64 2.63 -8.89
CA TRP A 109 -18.05 2.56 -8.57
C TRP A 109 -18.53 3.85 -7.87
N ILE A 110 -17.79 4.37 -6.89
CA ILE A 110 -18.11 5.64 -6.25
C ILE A 110 -18.14 6.78 -7.27
N ASP A 111 -17.10 6.91 -8.09
CA ASP A 111 -16.98 7.99 -9.07
C ASP A 111 -18.13 7.93 -10.09
N THR A 112 -18.53 6.73 -10.52
CA THR A 112 -19.64 6.53 -11.46
C THR A 112 -21.00 6.89 -10.87
N HIS A 113 -21.25 6.56 -9.59
CA HIS A 113 -22.57 6.77 -8.97
C HIS A 113 -22.73 8.11 -8.24
N PHE A 114 -21.64 8.68 -7.74
CA PHE A 114 -21.65 9.86 -6.86
C PHE A 114 -20.79 11.02 -7.39
N GLY A 115 -19.98 10.77 -8.43
CA GLY A 115 -19.10 11.75 -9.06
C GLY A 115 -17.82 12.06 -8.29
N SER A 116 -17.75 11.71 -6.99
CA SER A 116 -16.54 11.87 -6.17
C SER A 116 -16.69 11.12 -4.85
N VAL A 117 -15.55 10.71 -4.29
CA VAL A 117 -15.44 10.12 -2.96
C VAL A 117 -16.03 11.04 -1.88
N ASP A 118 -15.72 12.33 -1.88
CA ASP A 118 -16.24 13.29 -0.88
C ASP A 118 -17.78 13.32 -0.83
N ARG A 119 -18.44 13.32 -1.99
CA ARG A 119 -19.91 13.32 -2.06
C ARG A 119 -20.50 12.02 -1.56
N PHE A 120 -19.84 10.90 -1.85
CA PHE A 120 -20.27 9.61 -1.36
C PHE A 120 -20.19 9.56 0.17
N PHE A 121 -19.06 9.96 0.77
CA PHE A 121 -18.90 9.97 2.23
C PHE A 121 -19.90 10.92 2.91
N LYS A 122 -20.16 12.11 2.35
CA LYS A 122 -21.20 13.03 2.86
C LYS A 122 -22.62 12.48 2.78
N MET A 123 -22.91 11.61 1.81
CA MET A 123 -24.22 10.94 1.71
C MET A 123 -24.36 9.82 2.75
N LEU A 124 -23.24 9.18 3.10
CA LEU A 124 -23.19 8.10 4.09
C LEU A 124 -23.24 8.58 5.53
N ASP A 125 -22.61 9.72 5.81
CA ASP A 125 -22.59 10.38 7.12
C ASP A 125 -23.97 10.97 7.45
N THR A 126 -24.91 10.08 7.75
CA THR A 126 -26.32 10.44 7.99
C THR A 126 -26.53 11.01 9.39
N ASP A 127 -25.62 10.73 10.31
CA ASP A 127 -25.63 11.26 11.67
C ASP A 127 -24.80 12.55 11.84
N GLY A 128 -24.06 12.96 10.81
CA GLY A 128 -23.27 14.19 10.81
C GLY A 128 -22.05 14.10 11.73
N SER A 129 -21.57 12.89 12.02
CA SER A 129 -20.40 12.64 12.85
C SER A 129 -19.09 13.07 12.18
N GLY A 130 -19.11 13.31 10.86
CA GLY A 130 -17.91 13.58 10.07
C GLY A 130 -17.10 12.32 9.76
N ALA A 131 -17.62 11.13 10.11
CA ALA A 131 -17.01 9.84 9.83
C ALA A 131 -18.07 8.88 9.29
N VAL A 132 -17.64 7.88 8.51
CA VAL A 132 -18.54 6.83 8.02
C VAL A 132 -18.33 5.58 8.84
N SER A 133 -19.37 5.17 9.56
CA SER A 133 -19.35 3.93 10.33
C SER A 133 -19.35 2.69 9.42
N HIS A 134 -18.84 1.58 9.94
CA HIS A 134 -18.92 0.27 9.28
C HIS A 134 -20.38 -0.09 8.90
N SER A 135 -21.35 0.26 9.73
CA SER A 135 -22.78 0.06 9.46
C SER A 135 -23.28 0.88 8.26
N GLU A 136 -22.91 2.15 8.17
CA GLU A 136 -23.33 3.04 7.08
C GLU A 136 -22.74 2.60 5.75
N LEU A 137 -21.43 2.31 5.73
CA LEU A 137 -20.78 1.82 4.51
C LEU A 137 -21.38 0.49 4.04
N LYS A 138 -21.56 -0.46 4.96
CA LYS A 138 -22.15 -1.76 4.65
C LYS A 138 -23.59 -1.66 4.17
N CYS A 139 -24.39 -0.79 4.79
CA CYS A 139 -25.77 -0.55 4.36
C CYS A 139 -25.80 0.03 2.94
N ALA A 140 -24.93 0.99 2.65
CA ALA A 140 -24.86 1.63 1.35
C ALA A 140 -24.38 0.70 0.23
N CYS A 141 -23.29 -0.05 0.44
CA CYS A 141 -22.81 -1.01 -0.55
C CYS A 141 -23.88 -2.07 -0.88
N ARG A 142 -24.66 -2.51 0.13
CA ARG A 142 -25.80 -3.41 -0.09
C ARG A 142 -26.96 -2.75 -0.84
N ARG A 143 -27.36 -1.55 -0.43
CA ARG A 143 -28.47 -0.81 -1.03
C ARG A 143 -28.21 -0.47 -2.50
N LEU A 144 -26.96 -0.14 -2.82
CA LEU A 144 -26.54 0.33 -4.11
C LEU A 144 -25.89 -0.77 -4.97
N ARG A 145 -25.94 -2.03 -4.50
CA ARG A 145 -25.52 -3.25 -5.21
C ARG A 145 -24.07 -3.22 -5.72
N TRP A 146 -23.13 -2.78 -4.91
CA TRP A 146 -21.72 -3.03 -5.22
C TRP A 146 -21.41 -4.52 -5.02
N GLU A 147 -20.85 -5.16 -6.04
CA GLU A 147 -20.61 -6.62 -6.08
C GLU A 147 -19.31 -7.06 -5.37
N GLY A 148 -18.48 -6.11 -4.93
CA GLY A 148 -17.21 -6.39 -4.24
C GLY A 148 -17.35 -6.76 -2.76
N SER A 149 -16.25 -7.25 -2.18
CA SER A 149 -16.22 -7.66 -0.77
C SER A 149 -16.10 -6.46 0.17
N VAL A 150 -17.24 -6.01 0.68
CA VAL A 150 -17.34 -4.92 1.67
C VAL A 150 -16.55 -5.21 2.94
N ARG A 151 -16.45 -6.49 3.35
CA ARG A 151 -15.67 -6.88 4.52
C ARG A 151 -14.19 -6.61 4.33
N LEU A 152 -13.66 -6.93 3.14
CA LEU A 152 -12.26 -6.67 2.86
C LEU A 152 -11.94 -5.18 2.95
N LEU A 153 -12.81 -4.28 2.48
CA LEU A 153 -12.57 -2.83 2.60
C LEU A 153 -12.60 -2.30 4.04
N LEU A 154 -13.35 -2.97 4.93
CA LEU A 154 -13.67 -2.48 6.26
C LEU A 154 -12.84 -3.14 7.37
N ASP A 155 -12.35 -4.35 7.15
CA ASP A 155 -11.57 -5.14 8.10
C ASP A 155 -10.05 -4.99 7.89
N CYS A 156 -9.62 -3.95 7.15
CA CYS A 156 -8.21 -3.58 6.93
C CYS A 156 -7.61 -2.78 8.09
#